data_AF-A0A841SS13-F1
#
_entry.id   AF-A0A841SS13-F1
#
_cell.length_a   1.000
_cell.length_b   1.000
_cell.length_c   1.000
_cell.angle_alpha   90.00
_cell.angle_beta   90.00
_cell.angle_gamma   90.00
#
_symmetry.space_group_name_H-M   'P 1'
#
loop_
_entity.id
_entity.type
_entity.pdbx_description
1 polymer ?
#
loop_
_entity_poly.entity_id
_entity_poly.type
_entity_poly.pdbx_seq_one_letter_code
_entity_poly.pdbx_strand_id
1 'polypeptide(L)'
;MPASFLPLSNRFVRGMMILSVMLAAIGPAELGADAEEISLEERGSSAALAQAPKKPATKMTPDEKRLVASADRTGFKEEQEEIIRVVATGYTAGVESTGKRPGHPQYGITYSGVKVRRGKLSTIAADPKLFPIGTILFIPGYGYGIVADTGSKIKGRKIDLYFPSKRQVFQEWGKKTVDVRVIKKGNGKVTESMLDSISEVIAPEAEDPTPG
;
A
#
# COMPACT_ATOMS: atom_id res chain seq x y z
N MET A 1 23.11 -9.70 -56.67
CA MET A 1 21.81 -9.02 -56.46
C MET A 1 20.76 -10.07 -56.18
N PRO A 2 19.74 -9.86 -55.33
CA PRO A 2 19.60 -9.07 -54.08
C PRO A 2 19.18 -9.98 -52.89
N ALA A 3 19.39 -9.70 -51.60
CA ALA A 3 18.93 -8.64 -50.68
C ALA A 3 17.48 -8.78 -50.17
N SER A 4 17.33 -9.05 -48.86
CA SER A 4 16.20 -8.74 -47.95
C SER A 4 16.55 -9.32 -46.56
N PHE A 5 17.08 -8.64 -45.54
CA PHE A 5 16.69 -7.46 -44.76
C PHE A 5 15.38 -7.59 -43.93
N LEU A 6 15.57 -7.38 -42.59
CA LEU A 6 14.65 -7.02 -41.50
C LEU A 6 14.15 -8.15 -40.55
N PRO A 7 13.79 -7.84 -39.28
CA PRO A 7 14.63 -7.21 -38.25
C PRO A 7 14.48 -7.89 -36.85
N LEU A 8 15.30 -7.43 -35.89
CA LEU A 8 15.24 -7.71 -34.45
C LEU A 8 13.81 -7.75 -33.91
N SER A 9 13.38 -8.90 -33.39
CA SER A 9 12.21 -8.97 -32.51
C SER A 9 12.62 -8.53 -31.11
N ASN A 10 12.23 -7.30 -30.80
CA ASN A 10 12.25 -6.65 -29.49
C ASN A 10 11.51 -7.54 -28.47
N ARG A 11 12.22 -8.45 -27.78
CA ARG A 11 11.69 -9.09 -26.58
C ARG A 11 11.72 -8.07 -25.46
N PHE A 12 10.57 -7.41 -25.36
CA PHE A 12 10.15 -6.48 -24.33
C PHE A 12 10.45 -7.08 -22.93
N VAL A 13 11.63 -6.78 -22.39
CA VAL A 13 11.94 -6.96 -20.98
C VAL A 13 11.11 -5.92 -20.25
N ARG A 14 9.89 -6.30 -19.87
CA ARG A 14 8.99 -5.43 -19.12
C ARG A 14 9.50 -5.40 -17.68
N GLY A 15 10.13 -4.28 -17.36
CA GLY A 15 10.77 -4.00 -16.08
C GLY A 15 9.83 -4.26 -14.90
N MET A 16 10.21 -5.26 -14.10
CA MET A 16 9.82 -5.36 -12.71
C MET A 16 10.64 -4.30 -11.96
N MET A 17 10.05 -3.14 -11.65
CA MET A 17 10.70 -2.17 -10.75
C MET A 17 10.73 -2.76 -9.35
N ILE A 18 11.85 -3.39 -9.00
CA ILE A 18 12.23 -3.70 -7.63
C ILE A 18 12.52 -2.36 -6.95
N LEU A 19 11.63 -1.94 -6.06
CA LEU A 19 11.81 -0.76 -5.23
C LEU A 19 12.86 -1.05 -4.16
N SER A 20 14.13 -0.77 -4.48
CA SER A 20 15.22 -0.70 -3.52
C SER A 20 14.97 0.47 -2.55
N VAL A 21 14.66 0.17 -1.29
CA VAL A 21 14.78 1.14 -0.19
C VAL A 21 16.04 0.77 0.60
N MET A 22 17.06 1.62 0.46
CA MET A 22 18.28 1.61 1.27
C MET A 22 17.92 1.83 2.74
N LEU A 23 18.22 0.83 3.58
CA LEU A 23 18.31 0.98 5.02
C LEU A 23 19.76 1.31 5.37
N ALA A 24 20.05 2.58 5.70
CA ALA A 24 21.32 2.94 6.32
C ALA A 24 21.22 2.69 7.82
N ALA A 25 22.02 1.73 8.29
CA ALA A 25 22.23 1.43 9.70
C ALA A 25 23.08 2.52 10.37
N ILE A 26 22.63 2.99 11.54
CA ILE A 26 23.50 3.50 12.60
C ILE A 26 22.99 2.92 13.92
N GLY A 27 23.87 2.23 14.63
CA GLY A 27 23.79 2.03 16.08
C GLY A 27 25.21 1.94 16.63
N PRO A 28 25.42 1.73 17.94
CA PRO A 28 24.58 2.07 19.10
C PRO A 28 25.37 2.87 20.17
N ALA A 29 24.70 3.48 21.15
CA ALA A 29 25.31 3.87 22.45
C ALA A 29 24.24 4.10 23.55
N GLU A 30 24.09 3.07 24.40
CA GLU A 30 23.94 3.02 25.88
C GLU A 30 23.30 4.17 26.71
N LEU A 31 22.24 3.78 27.45
CA LEU A 31 21.95 3.91 28.90
C LEU A 31 22.19 5.22 29.70
N GLY A 32 21.13 5.70 30.37
CA GLY A 32 21.25 6.54 31.59
C GLY A 32 20.03 7.38 31.96
N ALA A 33 19.19 6.83 32.84
CA ALA A 33 18.38 7.39 33.94
C ALA A 33 17.89 8.88 34.01
N ASP A 34 16.69 8.97 34.61
CA ASP A 34 16.11 10.02 35.48
C ASP A 34 15.14 11.08 34.93
N ALA A 35 14.10 11.27 35.74
CA ALA A 35 12.89 12.07 35.58
C ALA A 35 12.88 13.29 36.53
N GLU A 36 11.84 14.13 36.41
CA GLU A 36 11.44 15.36 37.17
C GLU A 36 11.85 16.69 36.49
N GLU A 37 10.91 17.40 35.83
CA GLU A 37 10.05 18.52 36.32
C GLU A 37 10.79 19.89 36.21
N ILE A 38 10.31 20.95 35.52
CA ILE A 38 9.39 22.00 36.00
C ILE A 38 9.21 23.12 34.91
N SER A 39 7.97 23.66 34.85
CA SER A 39 7.43 24.99 34.46
C SER A 39 7.77 25.80 33.18
N LEU A 40 6.70 26.07 32.42
CA LEU A 40 6.18 27.35 31.88
C LEU A 40 7.06 28.62 31.95
N GLU A 41 7.17 29.33 30.81
CA GLU A 41 6.79 30.75 30.69
C GLU A 41 6.63 31.18 29.21
N GLU A 42 5.51 31.87 28.91
CA GLU A 42 5.33 32.63 27.68
C GLU A 42 5.95 34.02 27.80
N ARG A 43 6.50 34.56 26.70
CA ARG A 43 6.20 35.90 26.16
C ARG A 43 7.13 36.26 25.00
N GLY A 44 6.52 36.76 23.93
CA GLY A 44 6.94 38.05 23.37
C GLY A 44 7.85 38.04 22.15
N SER A 45 7.24 38.45 21.04
CA SER A 45 7.72 39.55 20.19
C SER A 45 8.74 39.28 19.07
N SER A 46 8.26 39.58 17.86
CA SER A 46 8.89 40.46 16.87
C SER A 46 10.08 39.96 16.04
N ALA A 47 9.75 39.71 14.76
CA ALA A 47 10.45 40.20 13.57
C ALA A 47 11.96 39.95 13.44
N ALA A 48 12.31 39.01 12.57
CA ALA A 48 13.52 39.09 11.76
C ALA A 48 13.27 38.52 10.36
N LEU A 49 13.21 39.42 9.38
CA LEU A 49 13.44 39.15 7.97
C LEU A 49 14.79 38.43 7.80
N ALA A 50 14.82 37.29 7.11
CA ALA A 50 16.02 36.82 6.44
C ALA A 50 15.64 36.04 5.17
N GLN A 51 16.24 36.48 4.07
CA GLN A 51 15.88 36.22 2.70
C GLN A 51 16.27 34.82 2.24
N ALA A 52 15.43 34.25 1.36
CA ALA A 52 15.74 33.06 0.59
C ALA A 52 16.99 33.26 -0.30
N PRO A 53 17.91 32.29 -0.38
CA PRO A 53 18.93 32.31 -1.42
C PRO A 53 18.31 32.01 -2.79
N LYS A 54 18.17 33.05 -3.61
CA LYS A 54 17.90 32.93 -5.06
C LYS A 54 19.10 32.22 -5.70
N LYS A 55 18.91 30.97 -6.15
CA LYS A 55 19.85 30.31 -7.06
C LYS A 55 19.84 31.02 -8.43
N PRO A 56 20.99 31.10 -9.14
CA PRO A 56 21.12 31.92 -10.34
C PRO A 56 20.38 31.31 -11.52
N ALA A 57 19.73 32.16 -12.32
CA ALA A 57 19.16 31.80 -13.61
C ALA A 57 20.29 31.63 -14.64
N THR A 58 20.73 30.39 -14.86
CA THR A 58 21.61 30.04 -15.96
C THR A 58 20.81 30.09 -17.27
N LYS A 59 21.26 30.89 -18.24
CA LYS A 59 20.70 30.93 -19.59
C LYS A 59 21.00 29.60 -20.28
N MET A 60 19.97 28.78 -20.52
CA MET A 60 20.07 27.55 -21.32
C MET A 60 20.31 27.90 -22.79
N THR A 61 21.14 27.10 -23.45
CA THR A 61 21.41 27.23 -24.89
C THR A 61 20.21 26.74 -25.73
N PRO A 62 20.05 27.22 -26.99
CA PRO A 62 18.94 26.80 -27.86
C PRO A 62 18.87 25.28 -28.10
N ASP A 63 20.00 24.57 -28.04
CA ASP A 63 20.09 23.13 -28.24
C ASP A 63 19.62 22.31 -27.02
N GLU A 64 19.87 22.78 -25.78
CA GLU A 64 19.29 22.17 -24.57
C GLU A 64 17.77 22.31 -24.55
N LYS A 65 17.24 23.46 -25.00
CA LYS A 65 15.79 23.68 -25.08
C LYS A 65 15.10 22.73 -26.07
N ARG A 66 15.83 22.26 -27.08
CA ARG A 66 15.33 21.34 -28.11
C ARG A 66 15.34 19.88 -27.65
N LEU A 67 16.34 19.48 -26.86
CA LEU A 67 16.42 18.14 -26.25
C LEU A 67 15.40 17.95 -25.13
N VAL A 68 15.14 18.99 -24.33
CA VAL A 68 14.10 18.97 -23.29
C VAL A 68 12.69 18.92 -23.92
N ALA A 69 12.48 19.61 -25.05
CA ALA A 69 11.21 19.59 -25.78
C ALA A 69 10.92 18.26 -26.52
N SER A 70 11.94 17.44 -26.80
CA SER A 70 11.75 16.11 -27.43
C SER A 70 11.56 14.98 -26.41
N ALA A 71 12.07 15.13 -25.18
CA ALA A 71 11.82 14.18 -24.09
C ALA A 71 10.40 14.29 -23.50
N ASP A 72 9.77 15.47 -23.61
CA ASP A 72 8.39 15.72 -23.15
C ASP A 72 7.30 15.06 -24.04
N ARG A 73 7.70 14.53 -25.21
CA ARG A 73 6.77 13.88 -26.16
C ARG A 73 6.52 12.39 -25.89
N THR A 74 7.30 11.77 -25.03
CA THR A 74 7.00 10.43 -24.51
C THR A 74 6.33 10.60 -23.15
N GLY A 75 5.03 10.88 -23.18
CA GLY A 75 4.20 10.99 -21.99
C GLY A 75 4.11 9.66 -21.25
N PHE A 76 5.13 9.32 -20.48
CA PHE A 76 5.03 8.38 -19.38
C PHE A 76 4.34 9.13 -18.25
N LYS A 77 3.03 8.95 -18.10
CA LYS A 77 2.36 9.27 -16.84
C LYS A 77 2.97 8.35 -15.80
N GLU A 78 3.87 8.89 -14.99
CA GLU A 78 4.24 8.29 -13.72
C GLU A 78 2.91 8.15 -12.94
N GLU A 79 2.42 6.91 -12.84
CA GLU A 79 1.21 6.63 -12.05
C GLU A 79 1.56 7.01 -10.61
N GLN A 80 1.13 8.21 -10.21
CA GLN A 80 1.32 8.68 -8.85
C GLN A 80 0.72 7.64 -7.90
N GLU A 81 1.56 7.07 -7.03
CA GLU A 81 1.09 6.14 -6.01
C GLU A 81 0.01 6.83 -5.16
N GLU A 82 -1.22 6.37 -5.24
CA GLU A 82 -2.31 6.90 -4.42
C GLU A 82 -2.14 6.35 -2.99
N ILE A 83 -1.58 7.18 -2.12
CA ILE A 83 -1.39 6.88 -0.69
C ILE A 83 -2.50 7.53 0.12
N ILE A 84 -3.20 6.72 0.93
CA ILE A 84 -4.28 7.21 1.79
C ILE A 84 -3.99 6.82 3.23
N ARG A 85 -3.97 7.83 4.12
CA ARG A 85 -3.92 7.61 5.57
C ARG A 85 -5.25 7.08 6.08
N VAL A 86 -5.24 5.93 6.75
CA VAL A 86 -6.43 5.27 7.32
C VAL A 86 -6.19 4.79 8.74
N VAL A 87 -7.28 4.64 9.51
CA VAL A 87 -7.27 3.91 10.77
C VAL A 87 -7.57 2.45 10.48
N ALA A 88 -6.65 1.56 10.84
CA ALA A 88 -6.77 0.12 10.64
C ALA A 88 -7.01 -0.61 11.97
N THR A 89 -8.04 -1.44 12.00
CA THR A 89 -8.33 -2.40 13.09
C THR A 89 -8.22 -3.84 12.58
N GLY A 90 -8.33 -4.82 13.47
CA GLY A 90 -8.43 -6.23 13.10
C GLY A 90 -9.75 -6.84 13.58
N TYR A 91 -10.33 -7.73 12.77
CA TYR A 91 -11.54 -8.48 13.08
C TYR A 91 -11.39 -9.97 12.73
N THR A 92 -12.31 -10.79 13.22
CA THR A 92 -12.35 -12.23 12.96
C THR A 92 -13.69 -12.65 12.35
N ALA A 93 -13.81 -13.89 11.90
CA ALA A 93 -15.09 -14.45 11.47
C ALA A 93 -16.02 -14.80 12.66
N GLY A 94 -15.49 -14.77 13.89
CA GLY A 94 -16.16 -15.26 15.10
C GLY A 94 -17.36 -14.42 15.54
N VAL A 95 -18.05 -14.92 16.57
CA VAL A 95 -19.24 -14.29 17.15
C VAL A 95 -18.94 -12.86 17.60
N GLU A 96 -17.73 -12.61 18.11
CA GLU A 96 -17.28 -11.30 18.57
C GLU A 96 -17.35 -10.19 17.51
N SER A 97 -17.23 -10.55 16.23
CA SER A 97 -17.14 -9.62 15.11
C SER A 97 -18.37 -9.71 14.21
N THR A 98 -18.91 -10.92 14.01
CA THR A 98 -20.01 -11.15 13.05
C THR A 98 -21.31 -11.63 13.69
N GLY A 99 -21.29 -11.98 14.99
CA GLY A 99 -22.42 -12.62 15.68
C GLY A 99 -22.65 -14.09 15.31
N LYS A 100 -21.81 -14.69 14.45
CA LYS A 100 -22.03 -16.03 13.88
C LYS A 100 -21.04 -17.06 14.45
N ARG A 101 -21.52 -18.29 14.66
CA ARG A 101 -20.71 -19.44 15.11
C ARG A 101 -20.28 -20.31 13.93
N PRO A 102 -19.17 -21.05 14.05
CA PRO A 102 -18.84 -22.13 13.11
C PRO A 102 -20.04 -23.06 12.93
N GLY A 103 -20.41 -23.35 11.68
CA GLY A 103 -21.61 -24.12 11.32
C GLY A 103 -22.79 -23.27 10.84
N HIS A 104 -22.79 -21.95 11.02
CA HIS A 104 -23.78 -21.08 10.41
C HIS A 104 -23.53 -20.94 8.90
N PRO A 105 -24.56 -20.96 8.01
CA PRO A 105 -24.37 -20.90 6.55
C PRO A 105 -23.60 -19.67 6.05
N GLN A 106 -23.72 -18.56 6.77
CA GLN A 106 -23.03 -17.30 6.47
C GLN A 106 -21.77 -17.06 7.33
N TYR A 107 -21.27 -18.09 8.02
CA TYR A 107 -20.04 -17.97 8.82
C TYR A 107 -18.85 -17.74 7.88
N GLY A 108 -18.09 -16.67 8.12
CA GLY A 108 -16.94 -16.31 7.28
C GLY A 108 -17.30 -15.87 5.86
N ILE A 109 -18.54 -15.51 5.58
CA ILE A 109 -18.95 -14.94 4.28
C ILE A 109 -18.96 -13.41 4.38
N THR A 110 -18.19 -12.75 3.51
CA THR A 110 -18.10 -11.29 3.40
C THR A 110 -19.32 -10.70 2.68
N TYR A 111 -19.49 -9.38 2.74
CA TYR A 111 -20.53 -8.64 2.01
C TYR A 111 -20.54 -8.94 0.51
N SER A 112 -19.37 -9.11 -0.12
CA SER A 112 -19.28 -9.44 -1.55
C SER A 112 -19.70 -10.88 -1.89
N GLY A 113 -19.88 -11.74 -0.88
CA GLY A 113 -20.28 -13.14 -1.04
C GLY A 113 -19.11 -14.13 -1.06
N VAL A 114 -17.86 -13.66 -1.11
CA VAL A 114 -16.67 -14.52 -0.99
C VAL A 114 -16.36 -14.84 0.46
N LYS A 115 -15.69 -15.96 0.70
CA LYS A 115 -15.20 -16.34 2.03
C LYS A 115 -14.07 -15.43 2.48
N VAL A 116 -14.00 -15.18 3.78
CA VAL A 116 -12.84 -14.51 4.40
C VAL A 116 -11.58 -15.33 4.16
N ARG A 117 -10.48 -14.65 3.84
CA ARG A 117 -9.18 -15.27 3.55
C ARG A 117 -8.05 -14.48 4.20
N ARG A 118 -7.06 -15.20 4.74
CA ARG A 118 -5.78 -14.66 5.24
C ARG A 118 -4.65 -15.38 4.51
N GLY A 119 -3.72 -14.64 3.93
CA GLY A 119 -2.61 -15.18 3.16
C GLY A 119 -1.94 -14.10 2.30
N LYS A 120 -1.40 -14.50 1.13
CA LYS A 120 -0.73 -13.60 0.16
C LYS A 120 -1.63 -12.43 -0.24
N LEU A 121 -2.89 -12.72 -0.56
CA LEU A 121 -3.98 -11.76 -0.66
C LEU A 121 -5.00 -12.06 0.42
N SER A 122 -5.28 -11.08 1.28
CA SER A 122 -6.23 -11.23 2.38
C SER A 122 -7.49 -10.41 2.12
N THR A 123 -8.66 -10.87 2.58
CA THR A 123 -9.91 -10.11 2.48
C THR A 123 -9.98 -9.06 3.58
N ILE A 124 -10.36 -7.83 3.24
CA ILE A 124 -10.51 -6.73 4.20
C ILE A 124 -11.88 -6.06 4.09
N ALA A 125 -12.30 -5.38 5.15
CA ALA A 125 -13.48 -4.53 5.16
C ALA A 125 -13.10 -3.06 5.01
N ALA A 126 -13.86 -2.30 4.22
CA ALA A 126 -13.66 -0.86 4.05
C ALA A 126 -14.99 -0.15 3.73
N ASP A 127 -14.95 1.18 3.61
CA ASP A 127 -16.06 1.97 3.09
C ASP A 127 -16.06 1.95 1.55
N PRO A 128 -17.09 1.39 0.87
CA PRO A 128 -17.17 1.35 -0.59
C PRO A 128 -17.13 2.72 -1.27
N LYS A 129 -17.47 3.81 -0.57
CA LYS A 129 -17.42 5.16 -1.12
C LYS A 129 -15.97 5.63 -1.36
N LEU A 130 -15.04 5.16 -0.55
CA LEU A 130 -13.61 5.50 -0.65
C LEU A 130 -12.83 4.40 -1.35
N PHE A 131 -13.12 3.15 -1.00
CA PHE A 131 -12.50 1.95 -1.56
C PHE A 131 -13.60 1.01 -2.07
N PRO A 132 -14.01 1.12 -3.35
CA PRO A 132 -15.00 0.23 -3.92
C PRO A 132 -14.62 -1.24 -3.75
N ILE A 133 -15.63 -2.12 -3.66
CA ILE A 133 -15.40 -3.57 -3.59
C ILE A 133 -14.51 -4.02 -4.76
N GLY A 134 -13.50 -4.83 -4.45
CA GLY A 134 -12.43 -5.27 -5.36
C GLY A 134 -11.19 -4.38 -5.37
N THR A 135 -11.16 -3.29 -4.59
CA THR A 135 -9.94 -2.47 -4.46
C THR A 135 -8.83 -3.27 -3.80
N ILE A 136 -7.63 -3.24 -4.39
CA ILE A 136 -6.43 -3.88 -3.85
C ILE A 136 -5.58 -2.81 -3.19
N LEU A 137 -5.24 -3.05 -1.93
CA LEU A 137 -4.40 -2.20 -1.10
C LEU A 137 -3.14 -2.95 -0.70
N PHE A 138 -2.02 -2.24 -0.63
CA PHE A 138 -0.87 -2.69 0.15
C PHE A 138 -0.89 -2.02 1.52
N ILE A 139 -0.90 -2.82 2.57
CA ILE A 139 -1.01 -2.38 3.95
C ILE A 139 0.29 -2.74 4.68
N PRO A 140 1.12 -1.75 5.07
CA PRO A 140 2.39 -2.00 5.75
C PRO A 140 2.22 -2.85 7.01
N GLY A 141 2.98 -3.94 7.12
CA GLY A 141 2.92 -4.88 8.24
C GLY A 141 1.77 -5.90 8.19
N TYR A 142 0.90 -5.86 7.18
CA TYR A 142 -0.17 -6.86 6.99
C TYR A 142 -0.04 -7.61 5.64
N GLY A 143 0.32 -6.89 4.58
CA GLY A 143 0.44 -7.41 3.21
C GLY A 143 -0.63 -6.86 2.27
N TYR A 144 -0.93 -7.60 1.21
CA TYR A 144 -1.96 -7.22 0.24
C TYR A 144 -3.36 -7.55 0.76
N GLY A 145 -4.25 -6.56 0.68
CA GLY A 145 -5.65 -6.67 1.06
C GLY A 145 -6.57 -6.35 -0.10
N ILE A 146 -7.58 -7.18 -0.35
CA ILE A 146 -8.68 -6.89 -1.28
C ILE A 146 -9.95 -6.54 -0.50
N VAL A 147 -10.55 -5.40 -0.85
CA VAL A 147 -11.81 -4.96 -0.25
C VAL A 147 -12.93 -5.89 -0.71
N ALA A 148 -13.33 -6.81 0.15
CA ALA A 148 -14.38 -7.79 -0.12
C ALA A 148 -15.55 -7.64 0.85
N ASP A 149 -15.37 -6.91 1.94
CA ASP A 149 -16.37 -6.77 2.99
C ASP A 149 -16.69 -5.31 3.33
N THR A 150 -17.79 -5.12 4.05
CA THR A 150 -18.21 -3.81 4.57
C THR A 150 -18.68 -3.95 6.02
N GLY A 151 -18.58 -2.87 6.79
CA GLY A 151 -19.07 -2.85 8.16
C GLY A 151 -19.87 -1.59 8.45
N SER A 152 -20.83 -1.67 9.37
CA SER A 152 -21.60 -0.50 9.84
C SER A 152 -20.69 0.54 10.50
N LYS A 153 -19.66 0.09 11.23
CA LYS A 153 -18.66 0.93 11.92
C LYS A 153 -17.45 1.30 11.04
N ILE A 154 -17.29 0.67 9.88
CA ILE A 154 -16.17 0.87 8.96
C ILE A 154 -16.59 1.87 7.88
N LYS A 155 -16.44 3.17 8.19
CA LYS A 155 -16.86 4.31 7.36
C LYS A 155 -15.72 5.30 7.19
N GLY A 156 -15.64 5.93 6.02
CA GLY A 156 -14.60 6.87 5.64
C GLY A 156 -13.22 6.23 5.56
N ARG A 157 -12.20 6.89 6.14
CA ARG A 157 -10.80 6.45 6.16
C ARG A 157 -10.55 5.40 7.25
N LYS A 158 -11.37 4.35 7.28
CA LYS A 158 -11.26 3.22 8.21
C LYS A 158 -11.24 1.92 7.42
N ILE A 159 -10.36 1.01 7.83
CA ILE A 159 -10.29 -0.35 7.30
C ILE A 159 -10.28 -1.36 8.45
N ASP A 160 -10.82 -2.54 8.21
CA ASP A 160 -10.78 -3.66 9.14
C ASP A 160 -10.11 -4.87 8.49
N LEU A 161 -9.05 -5.37 9.12
CA LEU A 161 -8.21 -6.42 8.57
C LEU A 161 -8.63 -7.77 9.12
N TYR A 162 -8.83 -8.75 8.23
CA TYR A 162 -9.24 -10.07 8.67
C TYR A 162 -8.08 -10.83 9.32
N PHE A 163 -8.36 -11.47 10.46
CA PHE A 163 -7.48 -12.43 11.11
C PHE A 163 -8.24 -13.70 11.48
N PRO A 164 -7.61 -14.89 11.35
CA PRO A 164 -8.17 -16.17 11.79
C PRO A 164 -8.58 -16.22 13.27
N SER A 165 -7.91 -15.47 14.16
CA SER A 165 -8.20 -15.50 15.59
C SER A 165 -7.96 -14.16 16.29
N LYS A 166 -8.66 -13.93 17.40
CA LYS A 166 -8.45 -12.75 18.27
C LYS A 166 -7.01 -12.63 18.76
N ARG A 167 -6.39 -13.77 19.09
CA ARG A 167 -5.00 -13.80 19.56
C ARG A 167 -4.06 -13.18 18.53
N GLN A 168 -4.25 -13.51 17.24
CA GLN A 168 -3.46 -12.90 16.15
C GLN A 168 -3.75 -11.40 16.01
N VAL A 169 -4.99 -10.96 16.15
CA VAL A 169 -5.30 -9.50 16.15
C VAL A 169 -4.48 -8.76 17.20
N PHE A 170 -4.41 -9.29 18.42
CA PHE A 170 -3.65 -8.67 19.51
C PHE A 170 -2.14 -8.75 19.32
N GLN A 171 -1.62 -9.88 18.81
CA GLN A 171 -0.19 -10.12 18.66
C GLN A 171 0.42 -9.42 17.43
N GLU A 172 -0.31 -9.38 16.32
CA GLU A 172 0.22 -8.94 15.03
C GLU A 172 -0.20 -7.51 14.66
N TRP A 173 -1.28 -6.99 15.24
CA TRP A 173 -1.88 -5.75 14.72
C TRP A 173 -2.25 -4.68 15.75
N GLY A 174 -3.28 -4.91 16.58
CA GLY A 174 -3.91 -3.86 17.39
C GLY A 174 -4.68 -2.82 16.54
N LYS A 175 -4.87 -1.60 17.07
CA LYS A 175 -5.46 -0.47 16.34
C LYS A 175 -4.39 0.57 16.08
N LYS A 176 -4.19 0.95 14.81
CA LYS A 176 -3.19 1.96 14.45
C LYS A 176 -3.56 2.72 13.18
N THR A 177 -2.96 3.88 13.02
CA THR A 177 -3.06 4.68 11.79
C THR A 177 -1.93 4.30 10.87
N VAL A 178 -2.24 3.97 9.62
CA VAL A 178 -1.27 3.54 8.61
C VAL A 178 -1.54 4.25 7.28
N ASP A 179 -0.47 4.48 6.52
CA ASP A 179 -0.54 5.01 5.17
C ASP A 179 -0.58 3.83 4.20
N VAL A 180 -1.76 3.58 3.60
CA VAL A 180 -1.98 2.46 2.68
C VAL A 180 -1.78 2.92 1.25
N ARG A 181 -1.25 2.03 0.41
CA ARG A 181 -1.10 2.29 -1.03
C ARG A 181 -2.24 1.62 -1.79
N VAL A 182 -2.90 2.37 -2.66
CA VAL A 182 -3.92 1.82 -3.57
C VAL A 182 -3.21 1.26 -4.78
N ILE A 183 -3.22 -0.07 -4.92
CA ILE A 183 -2.58 -0.76 -6.04
C ILE A 183 -3.53 -0.82 -7.24
N LYS A 184 -4.83 -1.02 -6.98
CA LYS A 184 -5.86 -1.07 -8.02
C LYS A 184 -7.21 -0.71 -7.43
N LYS A 185 -7.94 0.23 -8.04
CA LYS A 185 -9.33 0.51 -7.68
C LYS A 185 -10.26 -0.63 -8.11
N GLY A 186 -11.19 -0.98 -7.23
CA GLY A 186 -12.22 -1.99 -7.49
C GLY A 186 -13.32 -1.48 -8.43
N ASN A 187 -14.02 -2.43 -9.05
CA ASN A 187 -15.17 -2.15 -9.93
C ASN A 187 -16.53 -2.45 -9.25
N GLY A 188 -16.52 -2.71 -7.94
CA GLY A 188 -17.72 -3.02 -7.16
C GLY A 188 -18.03 -4.52 -7.04
N LYS A 189 -17.20 -5.41 -7.58
CA LYS A 189 -17.42 -6.88 -7.53
C LYS A 189 -16.13 -7.61 -7.15
N VAL A 190 -16.28 -8.73 -6.44
CA VAL A 190 -15.23 -9.72 -6.15
C VAL A 190 -15.85 -11.11 -6.26
N THR A 191 -15.11 -12.05 -6.83
CA THR A 191 -15.51 -13.47 -6.93
C THR A 191 -14.36 -14.35 -6.46
N GLU A 192 -14.64 -15.60 -6.08
CA GLU A 192 -13.61 -16.55 -5.65
C GLU A 192 -12.53 -16.75 -6.73
N SER A 193 -12.92 -16.89 -7.99
CA SER A 193 -11.98 -17.03 -9.11
C SER A 193 -11.07 -15.80 -9.26
N MET A 194 -11.59 -14.58 -9.08
CA MET A 194 -10.75 -13.38 -9.09
C MET A 194 -9.73 -13.40 -7.95
N LEU A 195 -10.13 -13.85 -6.75
CA LEU A 195 -9.21 -13.96 -5.61
C LEU A 195 -8.07 -14.93 -5.89
N ASP A 196 -8.40 -16.09 -6.45
CA ASP A 196 -7.42 -17.13 -6.78
C ASP A 196 -6.42 -16.61 -7.82
N SER A 197 -6.90 -16.03 -8.92
CA SER A 197 -6.02 -15.47 -9.97
C SER A 197 -5.13 -14.34 -9.47
N ILE A 198 -5.65 -13.44 -8.64
CA ILE A 198 -4.85 -12.33 -8.10
C ILE A 198 -3.83 -12.86 -7.09
N SER A 199 -4.21 -13.80 -6.23
CA SER A 199 -3.31 -14.39 -5.25
C SER A 199 -2.12 -15.11 -5.92
N GLU A 200 -2.33 -15.70 -7.09
CA GLU A 200 -1.27 -16.34 -7.88
C GLU A 200 -0.32 -15.30 -8.50
N VAL A 201 -0.86 -14.20 -9.04
CA VAL A 201 -0.06 -13.14 -9.65
C VAL A 201 0.73 -12.31 -8.62
N ILE A 202 0.26 -12.26 -7.38
CA ILE A 202 1.03 -11.66 -6.27
C ILE A 202 2.17 -12.60 -5.83
N ALA A 203 2.17 -13.86 -6.29
CA ALA A 203 3.09 -14.92 -5.89
C ALA A 203 4.24 -15.32 -6.86
N PRO A 204 4.81 -14.47 -7.74
CA PRO A 204 5.74 -15.00 -8.73
C PRO A 204 7.12 -15.39 -8.17
N GLU A 205 7.45 -15.12 -6.90
CA GLU A 205 8.76 -15.49 -6.33
C GLU A 205 8.65 -15.95 -4.86
N ALA A 206 8.45 -17.25 -4.62
CA ALA A 206 8.74 -17.88 -3.32
C ALA A 206 8.90 -19.41 -3.37
N GLU A 207 9.17 -20.00 -4.54
CA GLU A 207 9.50 -21.44 -4.66
C GLU A 207 10.79 -21.54 -5.47
N ASP A 208 11.93 -21.40 -4.79
CA ASP A 208 13.21 -21.86 -5.31
C ASP A 208 13.20 -23.40 -5.19
N PRO A 209 13.35 -24.19 -6.27
CA PRO A 209 13.38 -25.64 -6.16
C PRO A 209 14.64 -26.06 -5.40
N THR A 210 14.46 -26.58 -4.19
CA THR A 210 15.54 -27.15 -3.38
C THR A 210 16.38 -28.12 -4.22
N PRO A 211 17.71 -27.98 -4.29
CA PRO A 211 18.56 -29.01 -4.89
C PRO A 211 18.46 -30.28 -4.03
N GLY A 212 18.09 -31.39 -4.68
CA GLY A 212 18.21 -32.73 -4.10
C GLY A 212 19.64 -33.26 -4.13
#